data_AF-A0A925TH49-F1
#
_entry.id   AF-A0A925TH49-F1
#
_cell.length_a   1.000
_cell.length_b   1.000
_cell.length_c   1.000
_cell.angle_alpha   90.00
_cell.angle_beta   90.00
_cell.angle_gamma   90.00
#
_symmetry.space_group_name_H-M   'P 1'
#
loop_
_entity.id
_entity.type
_entity.pdbx_description
1 polymer ?
#
loop_
_entity_poly.entity_id
_entity_poly.type
_entity_poly.pdbx_seq_one_letter_code
_entity_poly.pdbx_strand_id
1 'polypeptide(L)'
;MIVTRTQRAGFSLYAGLVLLVFYFPVFCIIVASLSKKRFFSFPYASEDMTFKWYIDAANSPQVHDFVGVSIRIALVAAAASVAIGFFSALAYARYRWRGRQTFQRLVLLPLFFPQSVLGLALLMWFNFFGVTTAWWTAAIAHTVWIAPITTLIISIQAYGLDESLEEAARDMGATRWQIL
;
A
#
# COMPACT_ATOMS: atom_id res chain seq x y z
N MET A 1 -18.47 -31.78 -1.66
CA MET A 1 -19.61 -30.98 -2.17
C MET A 1 -19.50 -30.89 -3.69
N ILE A 2 -20.35 -31.58 -4.45
CA ILE A 2 -20.29 -31.59 -5.92
C ILE A 2 -21.19 -30.46 -6.43
N VAL A 3 -20.58 -29.31 -6.78
CA VAL A 3 -21.31 -28.18 -7.38
C VAL A 3 -21.81 -28.57 -8.77
N THR A 4 -23.12 -28.47 -8.99
CA THR A 4 -23.75 -28.81 -10.28
C THR A 4 -23.32 -27.83 -11.39
N ARG A 5 -23.35 -28.26 -12.66
CA ARG A 5 -22.94 -27.44 -13.82
C ARG A 5 -23.70 -26.10 -13.90
N THR A 6 -24.98 -26.11 -13.54
CA THR A 6 -25.85 -24.93 -13.48
C THR A 6 -25.45 -23.97 -12.35
N GLN A 7 -25.11 -24.51 -11.16
CA GLN A 7 -24.60 -23.69 -10.06
C GLN A 7 -23.23 -23.07 -10.40
N ARG A 8 -22.33 -23.81 -11.07
CA ARG A 8 -21.07 -23.26 -11.57
C ARG A 8 -21.30 -22.12 -12.57
N ALA A 9 -22.22 -22.30 -13.51
CA ALA A 9 -22.58 -21.26 -14.48
C ALA A 9 -23.16 -20.00 -13.79
N GLY A 10 -24.02 -20.19 -12.78
CA GLY A 10 -24.56 -19.09 -11.97
C GLY A 10 -23.47 -18.33 -11.21
N PHE A 11 -22.54 -19.04 -10.56
CA PHE A 11 -21.40 -18.41 -9.87
C PHE A 11 -20.47 -17.68 -10.84
N SER A 12 -20.18 -18.26 -12.00
CA SER A 12 -19.34 -17.61 -13.02
C SER A 12 -20.00 -16.36 -13.60
N LEU A 13 -21.32 -16.39 -13.85
CA LEU A 13 -22.07 -15.22 -14.32
C LEU A 13 -22.07 -14.11 -13.26
N TYR A 14 -22.34 -14.45 -12.00
CA TYR A 14 -22.29 -13.51 -10.90
C TYR A 14 -20.89 -12.90 -10.74
N ALA A 15 -19.84 -13.73 -10.72
CA ALA A 15 -18.46 -13.25 -10.66
C ALA A 15 -18.13 -12.34 -11.85
N GLY A 16 -18.57 -12.69 -13.06
CA GLY A 16 -18.40 -11.87 -14.26
C GLY A 16 -19.10 -10.50 -14.14
N LEU A 17 -20.33 -10.46 -13.62
CA LEU A 17 -21.05 -9.21 -13.38
C LEU A 17 -20.38 -8.34 -12.32
N VAL A 18 -19.93 -8.94 -11.21
CA VAL A 18 -19.17 -8.24 -10.17
C VAL A 18 -17.91 -7.64 -10.77
N LEU A 19 -17.11 -8.43 -11.50
CA LEU A 19 -15.91 -7.93 -12.17
C LEU A 19 -16.24 -6.80 -13.14
N LEU A 20 -17.28 -6.95 -13.96
CA LEU A 20 -17.70 -5.91 -14.89
C LEU A 20 -18.01 -4.61 -14.15
N VAL A 21 -18.82 -4.64 -13.10
CA VAL A 21 -19.19 -3.44 -12.33
C VAL A 21 -17.96 -2.77 -11.69
N PHE A 22 -17.05 -3.55 -11.11
CA PHE A 22 -15.83 -3.02 -10.47
C PHE A 22 -14.83 -2.45 -11.47
N TYR A 23 -14.68 -3.08 -12.64
CA TYR A 23 -13.73 -2.63 -13.67
C TYR A 23 -14.33 -1.59 -14.63
N PHE A 24 -15.65 -1.42 -14.65
CA PHE A 24 -16.32 -0.47 -15.53
C PHE A 24 -15.83 0.98 -15.34
N PRO A 25 -15.68 1.53 -14.11
CA PRO A 25 -15.10 2.86 -13.92
C PRO A 25 -13.67 2.99 -14.45
N VAL A 26 -12.83 1.96 -14.29
CA VAL A 26 -11.46 1.94 -14.82
C VAL A 26 -11.48 1.95 -16.35
N PHE A 27 -12.38 1.18 -16.95
CA PHE A 27 -12.62 1.20 -18.39
C PHE A 27 -13.06 2.58 -18.87
N CYS A 28 -13.98 3.24 -18.16
CA CYS A 28 -14.40 4.61 -18.48
C CYS A 28 -13.21 5.59 -18.44
N ILE A 29 -12.29 5.46 -17.48
CA ILE A 29 -11.08 6.30 -17.41
C ILE A 29 -10.17 6.07 -18.62
N ILE A 30 -10.00 4.82 -19.06
CA ILE A 30 -9.20 4.49 -20.25
C ILE A 30 -9.83 5.09 -21.52
N VAL A 31 -11.15 5.01 -21.66
CA VAL A 31 -11.85 5.65 -22.79
C VAL A 31 -11.75 7.17 -22.71
N ALA A 32 -11.87 7.74 -21.50
CA ALA A 32 -11.76 9.17 -21.27
C ALA A 32 -10.36 9.72 -21.58
N SER A 33 -9.29 8.98 -21.26
CA SER A 33 -7.90 9.42 -21.51
C SER A 33 -7.56 9.51 -22.99
N LEU A 34 -8.34 8.83 -23.85
CA LEU A 34 -8.23 8.87 -25.30
C LEU A 34 -9.07 10.00 -25.93
N SER A 35 -9.83 10.76 -25.15
CA SER A 35 -10.68 11.82 -25.68
C SER A 35 -9.88 13.09 -26.01
N LYS A 36 -10.22 13.73 -27.13
CA LYS A 36 -9.78 15.10 -27.45
C LYS A 36 -10.40 16.16 -26.52
N LYS A 37 -11.55 15.86 -25.91
CA LYS A 37 -12.28 16.81 -25.05
C LYS A 37 -11.65 16.86 -23.66
N ARG A 38 -11.63 18.06 -23.06
CA ARG A 38 -11.11 18.29 -21.71
C ARG A 38 -11.97 17.65 -20.61
N PHE A 39 -13.25 17.44 -20.87
CA PHE A 39 -14.18 16.80 -19.96
C PHE A 39 -14.78 15.56 -20.61
N PHE A 40 -14.96 14.51 -19.81
CA PHE A 40 -15.62 13.29 -20.25
C PHE A 40 -17.09 13.58 -20.55
N SER A 41 -17.50 13.35 -21.81
CA SER A 41 -18.89 13.48 -22.26
C SER A 41 -19.35 12.16 -22.88
N PHE A 42 -20.54 11.68 -22.48
CA PHE A 42 -21.21 10.52 -23.06
C PHE A 42 -22.45 10.98 -23.84
N PRO A 43 -22.77 10.46 -25.03
CA PRO A 43 -22.14 9.36 -25.77
C PRO A 43 -20.80 9.71 -26.43
N TYR A 44 -19.91 8.71 -26.55
CA TYR A 44 -18.56 8.86 -27.11
C TYR A 44 -18.58 8.70 -28.63
N ALA A 45 -18.12 9.72 -29.36
CA ALA A 45 -17.93 9.63 -30.81
C ALA A 45 -16.51 9.10 -31.11
N SER A 46 -16.39 8.10 -31.99
CA SER A 46 -15.09 7.50 -32.39
C SER A 46 -14.13 8.51 -33.03
N GLU A 47 -14.67 9.59 -33.61
CA GLU A 47 -13.91 10.69 -34.23
C GLU A 47 -13.10 11.53 -33.21
N ASP A 48 -13.45 11.43 -31.92
CA ASP A 48 -12.82 12.18 -30.82
C ASP A 48 -11.61 11.46 -30.20
N MET A 49 -11.12 10.37 -30.79
CA MET A 49 -9.99 9.59 -30.24
C MET A 49 -8.62 10.22 -30.58
N THR A 50 -7.72 10.31 -29.59
CA THR A 50 -6.35 10.81 -29.77
C THR A 50 -5.37 10.16 -28.79
N PHE A 51 -4.14 9.94 -29.26
CA PHE A 51 -2.99 9.55 -28.42
C PHE A 51 -2.12 10.75 -28.02
N LYS A 52 -2.54 11.98 -28.37
CA LYS A 52 -1.77 13.20 -28.13
C LYS A 52 -1.33 13.34 -26.67
N TRP A 53 -2.23 13.12 -25.71
CA TRP A 53 -1.92 13.25 -24.29
C TRP A 53 -0.85 12.29 -23.79
N TYR A 54 -0.80 11.07 -24.35
CA TYR A 54 0.24 10.09 -24.04
C TYR A 54 1.59 10.53 -24.60
N ILE A 55 1.61 11.07 -25.83
CA ILE A 55 2.83 11.59 -26.47
C ILE A 55 3.33 12.84 -25.71
N ASP A 56 2.43 13.76 -25.38
CA ASP A 56 2.75 14.99 -24.64
C ASP A 56 3.28 14.64 -23.24
N ALA A 57 2.67 13.67 -22.56
CA ALA A 57 3.15 13.19 -21.25
C ALA A 57 4.51 12.49 -21.37
N ALA A 58 4.71 11.65 -22.39
CA ALA A 58 5.98 10.97 -22.63
C ALA A 58 7.12 11.93 -23.01
N ASN A 59 6.81 13.10 -23.58
CA ASN A 59 7.80 14.10 -23.94
C ASN A 59 7.96 15.21 -22.88
N SER A 60 7.12 15.25 -21.84
CA SER A 60 7.17 16.30 -20.81
C SER A 60 8.21 15.99 -19.75
N PRO A 61 9.26 16.82 -19.59
CA PRO A 61 10.24 16.66 -18.50
C PRO A 61 9.60 16.74 -17.12
N GLN A 62 8.56 17.57 -16.95
CA GLN A 62 7.86 17.70 -15.67
C GLN A 62 7.17 16.38 -15.27
N VAL A 63 6.55 15.69 -16.23
CA VAL A 63 5.92 14.38 -15.96
C VAL A 63 6.98 13.35 -15.54
N HIS A 64 8.12 13.31 -16.23
CA HIS A 64 9.23 12.43 -15.86
C HIS A 64 9.75 12.72 -14.45
N ASP A 65 9.90 13.99 -14.09
CA ASP A 65 10.32 14.39 -12.74
C ASP A 65 9.30 13.95 -11.67
N PHE A 66 8.01 14.15 -11.90
CA PHE A 66 6.96 13.73 -10.96
C PHE A 66 6.89 12.21 -10.80
N VAL A 67 7.02 11.46 -11.89
CA VAL A 67 7.09 9.99 -11.85
C VAL A 67 8.34 9.55 -11.08
N GLY A 68 9.50 10.14 -11.36
CA GLY A 68 10.75 9.82 -10.67
C GLY A 68 10.67 10.08 -9.16
N VAL A 69 10.12 11.23 -8.76
CA VAL A 69 9.89 11.55 -7.34
C VAL A 69 8.92 10.56 -6.69
N SER A 70 7.83 10.22 -7.36
CA SER A 70 6.82 9.28 -6.85
C SER A 70 7.40 7.88 -6.64
N ILE A 71 8.21 7.38 -7.59
CA ILE A 71 8.90 6.09 -7.47
C ILE A 71 9.89 6.11 -6.30
N ARG A 72 10.69 7.17 -6.16
CA ARG A 72 11.64 7.31 -5.03
C ARG A 72 10.90 7.28 -3.68
N ILE A 73 9.82 8.04 -3.56
CA ILE A 73 8.97 8.06 -2.36
C ILE A 73 8.43 6.65 -2.08
N ALA A 74 7.85 5.99 -3.08
CA ALA A 74 7.25 4.66 -2.92
C ALA A 74 8.27 3.61 -2.48
N LEU A 75 9.45 3.57 -3.11
CA LEU A 75 10.49 2.59 -2.77
C LEU A 75 11.03 2.80 -1.36
N VAL A 76 11.36 4.05 -0.99
CA VAL A 76 11.88 4.36 0.34
C VAL A 76 10.82 4.09 1.41
N ALA A 77 9.58 4.56 1.18
CA ALA A 77 8.50 4.36 2.14
C ALA A 77 8.17 2.86 2.32
N ALA A 78 8.13 2.09 1.24
CA ALA A 78 7.89 0.64 1.30
C ALA A 78 9.01 -0.09 2.06
N ALA A 79 10.27 0.14 1.69
CA ALA A 79 11.41 -0.50 2.34
C ALA A 79 11.48 -0.17 3.83
N ALA A 80 11.36 1.12 4.18
CA ALA A 80 11.37 1.56 5.58
C ALA A 80 10.19 0.97 6.37
N SER A 81 8.98 0.95 5.79
CA SER A 81 7.80 0.42 6.46
C SER A 81 7.86 -1.08 6.65
N VAL A 82 8.42 -1.83 5.70
CA VAL A 82 8.61 -3.28 5.85
C VAL A 82 9.65 -3.56 6.93
N ALA A 83 10.77 -2.85 6.95
CA ALA A 83 11.79 -3.02 7.99
C ALA A 83 11.23 -2.69 9.39
N ILE A 84 10.63 -1.51 9.55
CA ILE A 84 10.01 -1.10 10.84
C ILE A 84 8.90 -2.07 11.22
N GLY A 85 8.06 -2.45 10.26
CA GLY A 85 6.93 -3.33 10.49
C GLY A 85 7.33 -4.74 10.88
N PHE A 86 8.37 -5.29 10.26
CA PHE A 86 8.93 -6.59 10.57
C PHE A 86 9.44 -6.65 12.01
N PHE A 87 10.30 -5.72 12.40
CA PHE A 87 10.84 -5.69 13.76
C PHE A 87 9.76 -5.37 14.81
N SER A 88 8.82 -4.47 14.49
CA SER A 88 7.71 -4.15 15.39
C SER A 88 6.80 -5.36 15.59
N ALA A 89 6.45 -6.06 14.51
CA ALA A 89 5.63 -7.26 14.55
C ALA A 89 6.31 -8.34 15.38
N LEU A 90 7.59 -8.61 15.15
CA LEU A 90 8.35 -9.59 15.93
C LEU A 90 8.39 -9.23 17.43
N ALA A 91 8.62 -7.95 17.74
CA ALA A 91 8.76 -7.45 19.11
C ALA A 91 7.52 -7.72 19.97
N TYR A 92 6.30 -7.62 19.41
CA TYR A 92 5.09 -7.94 20.16
C TYR A 92 4.38 -9.22 19.72
N ALA A 93 4.70 -9.87 18.61
CA ALA A 93 4.08 -11.15 18.25
C ALA A 93 4.83 -12.30 18.94
N ARG A 94 6.16 -12.34 18.81
CA ARG A 94 7.00 -13.43 19.31
C ARG A 94 7.49 -13.25 20.73
N TYR A 95 7.92 -12.04 21.10
CA TYR A 95 8.55 -11.84 22.41
C TYR A 95 7.57 -11.39 23.50
N ARG A 96 7.80 -11.85 24.74
CA ARG A 96 7.08 -11.40 25.94
C ARG A 96 8.00 -10.51 26.77
N TRP A 97 7.60 -9.26 26.97
CA TRP A 97 8.37 -8.26 27.72
C TRP A 97 7.44 -7.22 28.37
N ARG A 98 7.94 -6.54 29.40
CA ARG A 98 7.19 -5.53 30.16
C ARG A 98 6.93 -4.28 29.31
N GLY A 99 5.67 -3.98 29.01
CA GLY A 99 5.28 -2.84 28.16
C GLY A 99 4.87 -3.19 26.73
N ARG A 100 4.92 -4.48 26.36
CA ARG A 100 4.48 -5.02 25.05
C ARG A 100 3.13 -4.44 24.57
N GLN A 101 2.14 -4.39 25.45
CA GLN A 101 0.80 -3.90 25.09
C GLN A 101 0.78 -2.39 24.80
N THR A 102 1.54 -1.60 25.56
CA THR A 102 1.69 -0.16 25.32
C THR A 102 2.41 0.08 23.99
N PHE A 103 3.48 -0.66 23.72
CA PHE A 103 4.20 -0.59 22.44
C PHE A 103 3.27 -0.91 21.26
N GLN A 104 2.53 -2.01 21.33
CA GLN A 104 1.56 -2.39 20.29
C GLN A 104 0.55 -1.26 20.03
N ARG A 105 0.01 -0.65 21.10
CA ARG A 105 -0.93 0.48 20.97
C ARG A 105 -0.28 1.70 20.32
N LEU A 106 0.96 2.04 20.69
CA LEU A 106 1.67 3.18 20.12
C LEU A 106 2.01 2.98 18.64
N VAL A 107 2.47 1.78 18.26
CA VAL A 107 2.79 1.46 16.86
C VAL A 107 1.54 1.48 16.00
N LEU A 108 0.39 1.03 16.51
CA LEU A 108 -0.86 1.00 15.77
C LEU A 108 -1.64 2.33 15.82
N LEU A 109 -1.24 3.25 16.70
CA LEU A 109 -1.93 4.53 16.91
C LEU A 109 -2.16 5.35 15.62
N PRO A 110 -1.20 5.45 14.67
CA PRO A 110 -1.39 6.26 13.48
C PRO A 110 -2.57 5.81 12.61
N LEU A 111 -2.98 4.53 12.66
CA LEU A 111 -4.10 3.99 11.87
C LEU A 111 -5.45 4.62 12.20
N PHE A 112 -5.59 5.17 13.42
CA PHE A 112 -6.84 5.77 13.88
C PHE A 112 -7.00 7.22 13.40
N PHE A 113 -5.95 7.84 12.86
CA PHE A 113 -6.03 9.19 12.33
C PHE A 113 -6.48 9.16 10.87
N PRO A 114 -7.36 10.08 10.44
CA PRO A 114 -7.59 10.30 9.02
C PRO A 114 -6.27 10.65 8.32
N GLN A 115 -5.99 10.02 7.18
CA GLN A 115 -4.69 10.18 6.48
C GLN A 115 -4.38 11.65 6.15
N SER A 116 -5.39 12.45 5.80
CA SER A 116 -5.24 13.89 5.56
C SER A 116 -4.84 14.67 6.81
N VAL A 117 -5.43 14.34 7.97
CA VAL A 117 -5.12 14.97 9.26
C VAL A 117 -3.70 14.61 9.71
N LEU A 118 -3.30 13.34 9.58
CA LEU A 118 -1.94 12.90 9.89
C LEU A 118 -0.91 13.61 9.01
N GLY A 119 -1.17 13.74 7.70
CA GLY A 119 -0.31 14.46 6.77
C GLY A 119 -0.16 15.95 7.13
N LEU A 120 -1.26 16.62 7.50
CA LEU A 120 -1.22 18.01 7.95
C LEU A 120 -0.44 18.16 9.26
N ALA A 121 -0.65 17.27 10.22
CA ALA A 121 0.07 17.28 11.50
C ALA A 121 1.58 17.11 11.31
N LEU A 122 2.01 16.19 10.44
CA LEU A 122 3.42 16.00 10.08
C LEU A 122 4.00 17.23 9.37
N LEU A 123 3.24 17.87 8.47
CA LEU A 123 3.68 19.10 7.82
C LEU A 123 3.90 20.23 8.84
N MET A 124 2.96 20.42 9.77
CA MET A 124 3.09 21.40 10.86
C MET A 124 4.29 21.08 11.76
N TRP A 125 4.52 19.80 12.04
CA TRP A 125 5.67 19.34 12.83
C TRP A 125 7.00 19.63 12.12
N PHE A 126 7.12 19.32 10.82
CA PHE A 126 8.31 19.67 10.03
C PHE A 126 8.55 21.18 10.03
N ASN A 127 7.49 21.98 9.82
CA ASN A 127 7.61 23.44 9.82
C ASN A 127 8.05 23.99 11.19
N PHE A 128 7.51 23.45 12.29
CA PHE A 128 7.89 23.83 13.65
C PHE A 128 9.39 23.62 13.92
N PHE A 129 9.97 22.54 13.39
CA PHE A 129 11.41 22.27 13.48
C PHE A 129 12.26 22.94 12.38
N GLY A 130 11.67 23.80 11.55
CA GLY A 130 12.37 24.47 10.46
C GLY A 130 12.82 23.53 9.33
N VAL A 131 12.21 22.36 9.21
CA VAL A 131 12.51 21.38 8.15
C VAL A 131 11.84 21.81 6.85
N THR A 132 12.64 22.08 5.83
CA THR A 132 12.16 22.39 4.48
C THR A 132 11.48 21.16 3.87
N THR A 133 10.25 21.34 3.40
CA THR A 133 9.49 20.28 2.73
C THR A 133 10.16 19.84 1.44
N ALA A 134 10.36 18.53 1.29
CA ALA A 134 10.96 17.92 0.11
C ALA A 134 10.36 16.53 -0.12
N TRP A 135 10.83 15.82 -1.15
CA TRP A 135 10.36 14.46 -1.44
C TRP A 135 10.54 13.50 -0.24
N TRP A 136 11.61 13.67 0.54
CA TRP A 136 11.92 12.79 1.67
C TRP A 136 10.99 13.02 2.87
N THR A 137 10.50 14.26 3.09
CA THR A 137 9.50 14.52 4.14
C THR A 137 8.18 13.84 3.82
N ALA A 138 7.82 13.76 2.53
CA ALA A 138 6.67 12.97 2.07
C ALA A 138 6.92 11.46 2.24
N ALA A 139 8.12 10.96 1.95
CA ALA A 139 8.48 9.57 2.19
C ALA A 139 8.32 9.18 3.68
N ILE A 140 8.79 10.02 4.60
CA ILE A 140 8.59 9.82 6.05
C ILE A 140 7.10 9.78 6.39
N ALA A 141 6.32 10.73 5.88
CA ALA A 141 4.88 10.77 6.15
C ALA A 141 4.17 9.49 5.68
N HIS A 142 4.52 8.97 4.50
CA HIS A 142 4.03 7.68 4.04
C HIS A 142 4.49 6.52 4.92
N THR A 143 5.74 6.52 5.37
CA THR A 143 6.24 5.48 6.30
C THR A 143 5.47 5.45 7.62
N VAL A 144 5.17 6.62 8.20
CA VAL A 144 4.39 6.70 9.45
C VAL A 144 3.01 6.07 9.32
N TRP A 145 2.38 6.20 8.16
CA TRP A 145 1.08 5.59 7.87
C TRP A 145 1.16 4.10 7.50
N ILE A 146 2.16 3.71 6.71
CA ILE A 146 2.27 2.34 6.16
C ILE A 146 2.88 1.38 7.19
N ALA A 147 3.84 1.81 8.01
CA ALA A 147 4.52 0.95 8.99
C ALA A 147 3.57 0.24 9.98
N PRO A 148 2.51 0.87 10.51
CA PRO A 148 1.51 0.18 11.33
C PRO A 148 0.74 -0.91 10.57
N ILE A 149 0.44 -0.68 9.28
CA ILE A 149 -0.25 -1.65 8.43
C ILE A 149 0.65 -2.87 8.17
N THR A 150 1.91 -2.64 7.78
CA THR A 150 2.87 -3.72 7.57
C THR A 150 3.12 -4.51 8.86
N THR A 151 3.23 -3.81 9.99
CA THR A 151 3.30 -4.43 11.32
C THR A 151 2.14 -5.39 11.56
N LEU A 152 0.91 -4.94 11.31
CA LEU A 152 -0.29 -5.75 11.53
C LEU A 152 -0.30 -7.00 10.65
N ILE A 153 -0.03 -6.85 9.35
CA ILE A 153 0.00 -7.96 8.39
C ILE A 153 1.09 -8.98 8.77
N ILE A 154 2.31 -8.51 9.05
CA ILE A 154 3.42 -9.41 9.43
C ILE A 154 3.12 -10.10 10.76
N SER A 155 2.49 -9.41 11.72
CA SER A 155 2.15 -10.03 13.00
C SER A 155 1.13 -11.16 12.87
N ILE A 156 0.14 -11.03 11.97
CA ILE A 156 -0.83 -12.10 11.69
C ILE A 156 -0.10 -13.35 11.18
N GLN A 157 0.86 -13.17 10.27
CA GLN A 157 1.66 -14.28 9.75
C GLN A 157 2.58 -14.88 10.81
N ALA A 158 3.23 -14.05 11.62
CA ALA A 158 4.08 -14.49 12.72
C ALA A 158 3.30 -15.30 13.75
N TYR A 159 2.07 -14.90 14.11
CA TYR A 159 1.21 -15.69 14.99
C TYR A 159 0.75 -17.02 14.38
N GLY A 160 0.72 -17.13 13.05
CA GLY A 160 0.35 -18.37 12.35
C GLY A 160 1.47 -19.41 12.25
N LEU A 161 2.73 -19.03 12.49
CA LEU A 161 3.88 -19.95 12.47
C LEU A 161 4.03 -20.63 13.83
N ASP A 162 4.13 -21.97 13.82
CA ASP A 162 4.39 -22.78 15.01
C ASP A 162 5.76 -22.42 15.62
N GLU A 163 5.75 -22.14 16.92
CA GLU A 163 6.95 -21.82 17.70
C GLU A 163 7.93 -23.01 17.75
N SER A 164 7.44 -24.24 17.59
CA SER A 164 8.26 -25.46 17.58
C SER A 164 9.30 -25.49 16.46
N LEU A 165 9.02 -24.83 15.32
CA LEU A 165 9.98 -24.73 14.21
C LEU A 165 11.19 -23.86 14.59
N GLU A 166 10.96 -22.79 15.36
CA GLU A 166 12.03 -21.91 15.86
C GLU A 166 12.84 -22.59 16.98
N GLU A 167 12.22 -23.49 17.75
CA GLU A 167 12.90 -24.31 18.76
C GLU A 167 13.77 -25.38 18.12
N ALA A 168 13.25 -26.13 17.14
CA ALA A 168 14.01 -27.13 16.40
C ALA A 168 15.22 -26.52 15.66
N ALA A 169 15.07 -25.32 15.10
CA ALA A 169 16.18 -24.60 14.49
C ALA A 169 17.27 -24.25 15.53
N ARG A 170 16.87 -23.81 16.73
CA ARG A 170 17.81 -23.56 17.85
C ARG A 170 18.52 -24.83 18.29
N ASP A 171 17.82 -25.95 18.35
CA ASP A 171 18.38 -27.25 18.73
C ASP A 171 19.42 -27.74 17.71
N MET A 172 19.24 -27.42 16.41
CA MET A 172 20.24 -27.65 15.37
C MET A 172 21.39 -26.61 15.36
N GLY A 173 21.44 -25.69 16.33
CA GLY A 173 22.51 -24.71 16.48
C GLY A 173 22.30 -23.40 15.72
N ALA A 174 21.12 -23.13 15.16
CA ALA A 174 20.83 -21.86 14.51
C ALA A 174 20.83 -20.70 15.51
N THR A 175 21.50 -19.61 15.14
CA THR A 175 21.50 -18.36 15.91
C THR A 175 20.17 -17.63 15.73
N ARG A 176 19.85 -16.69 16.66
CA ARG A 176 18.61 -15.90 16.58
C ARG A 176 18.43 -15.19 15.23
N TRP A 177 19.50 -14.64 14.64
CA TRP A 177 19.43 -13.96 13.35
C TRP A 177 19.16 -14.89 12.16
N GLN A 178 19.50 -16.17 12.27
CA GLN A 178 19.21 -17.16 11.22
C GLN A 178 17.77 -17.68 11.29
N ILE A 179 17.11 -17.49 12.44
CA ILE A 179 15.72 -17.91 12.67
C ILE A 179 14.73 -16.83 12.22
N LEU A 180 15.16 -15.57 12.21
CA LEU A 180 14.39 -14.41 11.74
C LEU A 180 14.30 -14.36 10.21
#